data_AF-A0A1Q7TJL7-F1
#
_entry.id   AF-A0A1Q7TJL7-F1
#
_cell.length_a   1.000
_cell.length_b   1.000
_cell.length_c   1.000
_cell.angle_alpha   90.00
_cell.angle_beta   90.00
_cell.angle_gamma   90.00
#
_symmetry.space_group_name_H-M   'P 1'
#
loop_
_entity.id
_entity.type
_entity.pdbx_description
1 polymer ?
#
loop_
_entity_poly.entity_id
_entity_poly.type
_entity_poly.pdbx_seq_one_letter_code
_entity_poly.pdbx_strand_id
1 'polypeptide(L)'
;MERRRVLLDQASAALRGQVVGLWRLTDEGCTVVEIVSPPDAPRQILDVDLGGLLHQWGRQVRPDSRWVGCRADAARWHIAPVRLDAPEPPPSGIERRSPERLVIELAGLSLGALERIWRAADQATVYLCAALEVLESCLGRVRVAEGLSVRARAHLLADLAGVADAIDVALKGD
;
A
#
# COMPACT_ATOMS: atom_id res chain seq x y z
N MET A 1 1.91 -3.43 9.33
CA MET A 1 2.07 -4.90 9.40
C MET A 1 0.75 -5.58 9.77
N GLU A 2 0.14 -5.22 10.91
CA GLU A 2 -1.15 -5.76 11.43
C GLU A 2 -2.24 -5.94 10.35
N ARG A 3 -2.55 -4.88 9.59
CA ARG A 3 -3.68 -4.88 8.63
C ARG A 3 -3.43 -5.74 7.39
N ARG A 4 -2.19 -5.76 6.89
CA ARG A 4 -1.80 -6.66 5.79
C ARG A 4 -1.95 -8.12 6.24
N ARG A 5 -1.62 -8.41 7.51
CA ARG A 5 -1.83 -9.74 8.10
C ARG A 5 -3.31 -10.11 8.13
N VAL A 6 -4.20 -9.23 8.60
CA VAL A 6 -5.65 -9.48 8.59
C VAL A 6 -6.16 -9.86 7.18
N LEU A 7 -5.70 -9.16 6.13
CA LEU A 7 -6.06 -9.51 4.76
C LEU A 7 -5.51 -10.89 4.33
N LEU A 8 -4.27 -11.21 4.71
CA LEU A 8 -3.69 -12.53 4.45
C LEU A 8 -4.41 -13.64 5.23
N ASP A 9 -4.85 -13.39 6.45
CA ASP A 9 -5.64 -14.34 7.25
C ASP A 9 -7.00 -14.61 6.60
N GLN A 10 -7.65 -13.57 6.07
CA GLN A 10 -8.89 -13.72 5.30
C GLN A 10 -8.67 -14.51 4.01
N ALA A 11 -7.57 -14.25 3.28
CA ALA A 11 -7.21 -15.01 2.09
C ALA A 11 -6.92 -16.48 2.42
N SER A 12 -6.18 -16.74 3.51
CA SER A 12 -5.92 -18.09 4.02
C SER A 12 -7.23 -18.81 4.36
N ALA A 13 -8.15 -18.16 5.08
CA ALA A 13 -9.46 -18.72 5.40
C ALA A 13 -10.29 -19.04 4.13
N ALA A 14 -10.32 -18.14 3.14
CA ALA A 14 -10.98 -18.37 1.86
C ALA A 14 -10.36 -19.53 1.05
N LEU A 15 -9.06 -19.78 1.26
CA LEU A 15 -8.32 -20.91 0.71
C LEU A 15 -8.32 -22.13 1.66
N ARG A 16 -9.30 -22.25 2.56
CA ARG A 16 -9.49 -23.40 3.47
C ARG A 16 -8.28 -23.65 4.39
N GLY A 17 -7.64 -22.57 4.84
CA GLY A 17 -6.50 -22.60 5.76
C GLY A 17 -5.15 -22.85 5.08
N GLN A 18 -5.04 -22.73 3.76
CA GLN A 18 -3.75 -22.79 3.08
C GLN A 18 -2.81 -21.69 3.56
N VAL A 19 -1.51 -21.99 3.53
CA VAL A 19 -0.46 -21.01 3.86
C VAL A 19 -0.37 -19.98 2.74
N VAL A 20 -0.55 -18.71 3.10
CA VAL A 20 -0.46 -17.55 2.21
C VAL A 20 0.73 -16.70 2.61
N GLY A 21 1.53 -16.31 1.62
CA GLY A 21 2.71 -15.46 1.78
C GLY A 21 2.54 -14.11 1.12
N LEU A 22 3.17 -13.10 1.71
CA LEU A 22 3.48 -11.83 1.07
C LEU A 22 4.99 -11.74 0.91
N TRP A 23 5.45 -11.63 -0.32
CA TRP A 23 6.86 -11.42 -0.67
C TRP A 23 7.09 -9.99 -1.15
N ARG A 24 8.30 -9.50 -0.92
CA ARG A 24 8.87 -8.35 -1.62
C ARG A 24 10.10 -8.80 -2.39
N LEU A 25 10.20 -8.37 -3.64
CA LEU A 25 11.41 -8.52 -4.43
C LEU A 25 12.31 -7.32 -4.18
N THR A 26 13.56 -7.57 -3.78
CA THR A 26 14.54 -6.50 -3.59
C THR A 26 15.15 -6.10 -4.93
N ASP A 27 15.82 -4.95 -4.94
CA ASP A 27 16.54 -4.42 -6.11
C ASP A 27 17.65 -5.37 -6.60
N GLU A 28 18.15 -6.21 -5.70
CA GLU A 28 19.15 -7.25 -5.98
C GLU A 28 18.54 -8.53 -6.58
N GLY A 29 17.22 -8.56 -6.78
CA GLY A 29 16.49 -9.72 -7.28
C GLY A 29 16.19 -10.78 -6.21
N CYS A 30 16.53 -10.52 -4.95
CA CYS A 30 16.28 -11.44 -3.84
C CYS A 30 14.81 -11.41 -3.42
N THR A 31 14.29 -12.56 -3.01
CA THR A 31 12.92 -12.72 -2.52
C THR A 31 12.88 -12.67 -1.00
N VAL A 32 12.16 -11.71 -0.43
CA VAL A 32 12.00 -11.55 1.03
C VAL A 32 10.56 -11.83 1.43
N VAL A 33 10.35 -12.80 2.33
CA VAL A 33 9.03 -13.10 2.90
C VAL A 33 8.69 -12.07 4.00
N GLU A 34 7.83 -11.11 3.68
CA GLU A 34 7.41 -10.07 4.63
C GLU A 34 6.40 -10.61 5.65
N ILE A 35 5.38 -11.32 5.19
CA ILE A 35 4.28 -11.84 6.03
C ILE A 35 3.95 -13.27 5.61
N VAL A 36 3.64 -14.10 6.60
CA VAL A 36 3.08 -15.45 6.43
C VAL A 36 1.80 -15.53 7.23
N SER A 37 0.78 -16.15 6.64
CA SER A 37 -0.46 -16.53 7.32
C SER A 37 -0.77 -18.01 7.04
N PRO A 38 -1.20 -18.80 8.04
CA PRO A 38 -1.29 -18.45 9.46
C PRO A 38 0.10 -18.11 10.07
N PRO A 39 0.18 -17.32 11.16
CA PRO A 39 1.46 -16.84 11.70
C PRO A 39 2.38 -17.95 12.21
N ASP A 40 1.80 -19.07 12.64
CA ASP A 40 2.54 -20.24 13.13
C ASP A 40 2.97 -21.20 12.01
N ALA A 41 2.65 -20.88 10.75
CA ALA A 41 3.04 -21.71 9.63
C ALA A 41 4.56 -21.63 9.38
N PRO A 42 5.23 -22.78 9.10
CA PRO A 42 6.64 -22.79 8.76
C PRO A 42 6.93 -21.94 7.51
N ARG A 43 7.78 -20.91 7.64
CA ARG A 43 8.14 -20.01 6.54
C ARG A 43 8.78 -20.74 5.35
N GLN A 44 9.42 -21.88 5.59
CA GLN A 44 10.05 -22.72 4.56
C GLN A 44 9.04 -23.26 3.53
N ILE A 45 7.74 -23.32 3.90
CA ILE A 45 6.67 -23.68 2.96
C ILE A 45 6.57 -22.65 1.82
N LEU A 46 6.98 -21.41 2.09
CA LEU A 46 6.97 -20.26 1.19
C LEU A 46 8.35 -19.94 0.61
N ASP A 47 9.31 -20.85 0.76
CA ASP A 47 10.64 -20.73 0.16
C ASP A 47 10.56 -21.03 -1.33
N VAL A 48 10.41 -19.97 -2.12
CA VAL A 48 10.32 -20.01 -3.57
C VAL A 48 11.24 -18.92 -4.13
N ASP A 49 12.02 -19.26 -5.15
CA ASP A 49 12.71 -18.26 -5.97
C ASP A 49 11.67 -17.53 -6.83
N LEU A 50 10.98 -16.57 -6.23
CA LEU A 50 9.95 -15.79 -6.89
C LEU A 50 10.54 -14.98 -8.05
N GLY A 51 11.77 -14.48 -7.91
CA GLY A 51 12.46 -13.74 -8.97
C GLY A 51 12.68 -14.61 -10.21
N GLY A 52 13.28 -15.79 -10.03
CA GLY A 52 13.47 -16.77 -11.10
C GLY A 52 12.15 -17.26 -11.70
N LEU A 53 11.13 -17.52 -10.87
CA LEU A 53 9.81 -17.96 -11.32
C LEU A 53 9.13 -16.91 -12.21
N LEU A 54 9.13 -15.64 -11.79
CA LEU A 54 8.53 -14.55 -12.55
C LEU A 54 9.30 -14.30 -13.85
N HIS A 55 10.63 -14.41 -13.81
CA HIS A 55 11.46 -14.33 -15.01
C HIS A 55 11.11 -15.44 -16.01
N GLN A 56 10.97 -16.69 -15.54
CA GLN A 56 10.54 -17.82 -16.38
C GLN A 56 9.16 -17.60 -17.01
N TRP A 57 8.25 -16.91 -16.30
CA TRP A 57 6.94 -16.54 -16.82
C TRP A 57 6.95 -15.30 -17.74
N GLY A 58 8.13 -14.76 -18.07
CA GLY A 58 8.29 -13.58 -18.91
C GLY A 58 7.71 -12.30 -18.29
N ARG A 59 7.61 -12.24 -16.96
CA ARG A 59 7.12 -11.04 -16.26
C ARG A 59 8.27 -10.10 -15.98
N GLN A 60 8.14 -8.87 -16.47
CA GLN A 60 9.05 -7.78 -16.08
C GLN A 60 8.66 -7.30 -14.69
N VAL A 61 9.57 -7.47 -13.73
CA VAL A 61 9.31 -7.16 -12.34
C VAL A 61 9.96 -5.83 -11.98
N ARG A 62 9.22 -4.99 -11.26
CA ARG A 62 9.77 -3.74 -10.72
C ARG A 62 10.53 -4.03 -9.44
N PRO A 63 11.65 -3.33 -9.18
CA PRO A 63 12.30 -3.35 -7.88
C PRO A 63 11.29 -2.94 -6.77
N ASP A 64 11.44 -3.53 -5.59
CA ASP A 64 10.53 -3.37 -4.43
C ASP A 64 9.06 -3.74 -4.66
N SER A 65 8.75 -4.46 -5.75
CA SER A 65 7.39 -4.95 -5.98
C SER A 65 6.99 -6.03 -4.96
N ARG A 66 5.71 -5.99 -4.57
CA ARG A 66 5.12 -6.96 -3.65
C ARG A 66 4.24 -7.96 -4.40
N TRP A 67 4.25 -9.18 -3.91
CA TRP A 67 3.53 -10.31 -4.48
C TRP A 67 2.90 -11.14 -3.38
N VAL A 68 1.67 -11.57 -3.60
CA VAL A 68 0.93 -12.45 -2.69
C VAL A 68 0.71 -13.79 -3.36
N GLY A 69 0.64 -14.85 -2.56
CA GLY A 69 0.45 -16.17 -3.13
C GLY A 69 0.38 -17.28 -2.11
N CYS A 70 -0.04 -18.43 -2.60
CA CYS A 70 -0.09 -19.67 -1.86
C CYS A 70 0.44 -20.81 -2.72
N ARG A 71 0.82 -21.89 -2.03
CA ARG A 71 1.14 -23.14 -2.68
C ARG A 71 -0.15 -23.94 -2.86
N ALA A 72 -0.55 -24.18 -4.12
CA ALA A 72 -1.79 -24.85 -4.48
C ALA A 72 -1.68 -26.38 -4.29
N ASP A 73 -0.56 -26.94 -4.73
CA ASP A 73 -0.17 -28.35 -4.56
C ASP A 73 1.36 -28.47 -4.43
N ALA A 74 1.92 -29.67 -4.36
CA ALA A 74 3.36 -29.87 -4.16
C ALA A 74 4.26 -29.20 -5.22
N ALA A 75 3.73 -28.91 -6.43
CA ALA A 75 4.50 -28.35 -7.54
C ALA A 75 3.93 -27.01 -8.08
N ARG A 76 2.72 -26.62 -7.70
CA ARG A 76 1.99 -25.49 -8.30
C ARG A 76 1.84 -24.32 -7.34
N TRP A 77 2.19 -23.14 -7.85
CA TRP A 77 2.03 -21.87 -7.16
C TRP A 77 0.89 -21.05 -7.74
N HIS A 78 0.14 -20.38 -6.86
CA HIS A 78 -0.74 -19.30 -7.23
C HIS A 78 -0.14 -18.00 -6.68
N ILE A 79 0.31 -17.12 -7.58
CA ILE A 79 1.03 -15.88 -7.25
C ILE A 79 0.45 -14.71 -8.03
N ALA A 80 -0.01 -13.67 -7.34
CA ALA A 80 -0.50 -12.42 -7.94
C ALA A 80 0.32 -11.21 -7.45
N PRO A 81 0.49 -10.19 -8.31
CA PRO A 81 1.12 -8.94 -7.88
C PRO A 81 0.18 -8.17 -6.94
N VAL A 82 0.77 -7.45 -5.99
CA VAL A 82 0.07 -6.39 -5.26
C VAL A 82 -0.02 -5.18 -6.19
N ARG A 83 -1.25 -4.81 -6.57
CA ARG A 83 -1.51 -3.79 -7.60
C ARG A 83 -2.84 -3.09 -7.36
N LEU A 84 -3.03 -1.95 -8.01
CA LEU A 84 -4.29 -1.20 -7.98
C LEU A 84 -5.21 -1.59 -9.12
N ASP A 85 -4.65 -1.80 -10.30
CA ASP A 85 -5.43 -2.07 -11.50
C ASP A 85 -5.85 -3.54 -11.56
N ALA A 86 -7.15 -3.77 -11.77
CA ALA A 86 -7.67 -5.10 -12.02
C ALA A 86 -7.03 -5.69 -13.28
N PRO A 87 -6.76 -7.01 -13.33
CA PRO A 87 -6.37 -7.66 -14.56
C PRO A 87 -7.45 -7.47 -15.63
N GLU A 88 -7.03 -7.33 -16.88
CA GLU A 88 -7.94 -7.34 -18.02
C GLU A 88 -8.82 -8.61 -18.00
N PRO A 89 -10.10 -8.49 -18.41
CA PRO A 89 -10.98 -9.62 -18.50
C PRO A 89 -10.44 -10.62 -19.55
N PRO A 90 -10.68 -11.92 -19.37
CA PRO A 90 -10.29 -12.93 -20.37
C PRO A 90 -10.95 -12.62 -21.72
N PRO A 91 -10.28 -12.85 -22.87
CA PRO A 91 -10.79 -12.46 -24.19
C PRO A 91 -12.16 -13.07 -24.53
N SER A 92 -12.46 -14.26 -23.99
CA SER A 92 -13.74 -14.94 -24.16
C SER A 92 -14.83 -14.45 -23.20
N GLY A 93 -14.56 -13.52 -22.29
CA GLY A 93 -15.45 -13.12 -21.18
C GLY A 93 -15.66 -14.19 -20.10
N ILE A 94 -15.30 -15.43 -20.38
CA ILE A 94 -15.36 -16.57 -19.46
C ILE A 94 -14.10 -16.61 -18.60
N GLU A 95 -14.29 -16.62 -17.29
CA GLU A 95 -13.21 -16.82 -16.32
C GLU A 95 -12.60 -18.22 -16.46
N ARG A 96 -11.27 -18.29 -16.61
CA ARG A 96 -10.51 -19.53 -16.78
C ARG A 96 -9.62 -19.85 -15.58
N ARG A 97 -9.43 -18.88 -14.69
CA ARG A 97 -8.63 -19.02 -13.46
C ARG A 97 -9.41 -19.87 -12.46
N SER A 98 -8.68 -20.70 -11.71
CA SER A 98 -9.27 -21.44 -10.61
C SER A 98 -9.78 -20.49 -9.51
N PRO A 99 -10.77 -20.91 -8.70
CA PRO A 99 -11.23 -20.14 -7.55
C PRO A 99 -10.08 -19.71 -6.63
N GLU A 100 -9.12 -20.60 -6.38
CA GLU A 100 -7.96 -20.32 -5.54
C GLU A 100 -7.08 -19.22 -6.15
N ARG A 101 -6.88 -19.27 -7.46
CA ARG A 101 -6.16 -18.21 -8.19
C ARG A 101 -6.89 -16.88 -8.08
N LEU A 102 -8.22 -16.87 -8.16
CA LEU A 102 -9.02 -15.65 -8.01
C LEU A 102 -8.93 -15.04 -6.61
N VAL A 103 -8.91 -15.86 -5.56
CA VAL A 103 -8.71 -15.38 -4.19
C VAL A 103 -7.36 -14.69 -4.03
N ILE A 104 -6.28 -15.27 -4.60
CA ILE A 104 -4.95 -14.65 -4.56
C ILE A 104 -4.90 -13.34 -5.36
N GLU A 105 -5.55 -13.27 -6.53
CA GLU A 105 -5.67 -12.02 -7.30
C GLU A 105 -6.44 -10.94 -6.54
N LEU A 106 -7.55 -11.30 -5.89
CA LEU A 106 -8.33 -10.39 -5.07
C LEU A 106 -7.52 -9.90 -3.86
N ALA A 107 -6.80 -10.80 -3.19
CA ALA A 107 -5.90 -10.43 -2.09
C ALA A 107 -4.83 -9.41 -2.55
N GLY A 108 -4.25 -9.61 -3.74
CA GLY A 108 -3.28 -8.68 -4.33
C GLY A 108 -3.88 -7.29 -4.59
N LEU A 109 -5.11 -7.24 -5.11
CA LEU A 109 -5.85 -5.99 -5.33
C LEU A 109 -6.23 -5.31 -4.02
N SER A 110 -6.74 -6.06 -3.05
CA SER A 110 -7.10 -5.53 -1.73
C SER A 110 -5.90 -4.98 -0.98
N LEU A 111 -4.74 -5.65 -1.06
CA LEU A 111 -3.49 -5.14 -0.52
C LEU A 111 -3.05 -3.86 -1.21
N GLY A 112 -3.14 -3.79 -2.55
CA GLY A 112 -2.80 -2.58 -3.30
C GLY A 112 -3.70 -1.40 -2.92
N ALA A 113 -5.01 -1.63 -2.84
CA ALA A 113 -5.98 -0.63 -2.41
C ALA A 113 -5.70 -0.16 -0.97
N LEU A 114 -5.40 -1.09 -0.07
CA LEU A 114 -5.01 -0.78 1.31
C LEU A 114 -3.76 0.11 1.34
N GLU A 115 -2.73 -0.22 0.55
CA GLU A 115 -1.50 0.58 0.48
C GLU A 115 -1.74 2.00 -0.04
N ARG A 116 -2.63 2.17 -1.03
CA ARG A 116 -3.00 3.50 -1.53
C ARG A 116 -3.70 4.34 -0.47
N ILE A 117 -4.67 3.76 0.24
CA ILE A 117 -5.41 4.46 1.30
C ILE A 117 -4.45 4.95 2.38
N TRP A 118 -3.46 4.13 2.78
CA TRP A 118 -2.50 4.54 3.80
C TRP A 118 -1.51 5.57 3.30
N ARG A 119 -1.01 5.46 2.07
CA ARG A 119 -0.17 6.52 1.50
C ARG A 119 -0.91 7.86 1.47
N ALA A 120 -2.19 7.87 1.10
CA ALA A 120 -3.00 9.07 1.13
C ALA A 120 -3.17 9.62 2.57
N ALA A 121 -3.42 8.75 3.55
CA ALA A 121 -3.55 9.15 4.96
C ALA A 121 -2.22 9.68 5.54
N ASP A 122 -1.10 9.04 5.23
CA ASP A 122 0.24 9.48 5.64
C ASP A 122 0.57 10.85 5.03
N GLN A 123 0.28 11.02 3.73
CA GLN A 123 0.48 12.29 3.04
C GLN A 123 -0.41 13.41 3.61
N ALA A 124 -1.69 13.12 3.86
CA ALA A 124 -2.59 14.07 4.50
C ALA A 124 -2.10 14.47 5.90
N THR A 125 -1.57 13.53 6.67
CA THR A 125 -0.98 13.80 7.99
C THR A 125 0.20 14.77 7.88
N VAL A 126 1.09 14.57 6.91
CA VAL A 126 2.23 15.49 6.67
C VAL A 126 1.73 16.91 6.37
N TYR A 127 0.77 17.07 5.46
CA TYR A 127 0.21 18.39 5.13
C TYR A 127 -0.46 19.07 6.33
N LEU A 128 -1.24 18.31 7.11
CA LEU A 128 -1.94 18.86 8.28
C LEU A 128 -0.99 19.21 9.43
N CYS A 129 0.08 18.45 9.64
CA CYS A 129 1.13 18.80 10.60
C CYS A 129 1.84 20.09 10.19
N ALA A 130 2.23 20.23 8.92
CA ALA A 130 2.85 21.47 8.43
C ALA A 130 1.90 22.68 8.55
N ALA A 131 0.61 22.50 8.24
CA ALA A 131 -0.40 23.54 8.42
C ALA A 131 -0.55 23.97 9.89
N LEU A 132 -0.50 23.01 10.82
CA LEU A 132 -0.55 23.29 12.26
C LEU A 132 0.66 24.12 12.73
N GLU A 133 1.88 23.77 12.29
CA GLU A 133 3.09 24.54 12.62
C GLU A 133 3.02 26.00 12.16
N VAL A 134 2.46 26.23 10.96
CA VAL A 134 2.22 27.58 10.43
C VAL A 134 1.18 28.33 11.26
N LEU A 135 0.08 27.66 11.66
CA LEU A 135 -0.94 28.26 12.52
C LEU A 135 -0.38 28.62 13.90
N GLU A 136 0.42 27.75 14.51
CA GLU A 136 1.08 28.02 15.78
C GLU A 136 2.03 29.22 15.70
N SER A 137 2.80 29.31 14.60
CA SER A 137 3.68 30.45 14.32
C SER A 137 2.88 31.75 14.13
N CYS A 138 1.79 31.71 13.36
CA CYS A 138 0.87 32.84 13.19
C CYS A 138 0.31 33.32 14.53
N LEU A 139 -0.20 32.39 15.33
CA LEU A 139 -0.76 32.67 16.65
C LEU A 139 0.28 33.26 17.60
N GLY A 140 1.50 32.73 17.57
CA GLY A 140 2.64 33.27 18.32
C GLY A 140 2.90 34.74 17.97
N ARG A 141 2.96 35.08 16.68
CA ARG A 141 3.14 36.47 16.22
C ARG A 141 2.01 37.39 16.63
N VAL A 142 0.75 36.94 16.56
CA VAL A 142 -0.41 37.74 16.96
C VAL A 142 -0.41 38.00 18.47
N ARG A 143 -0.06 37.00 19.29
CA ARG A 143 -0.05 37.11 20.75
C ARG A 143 0.94 38.13 21.29
N VAL A 144 2.07 38.33 20.62
CA VAL A 144 3.12 39.26 21.05
C VAL A 144 3.01 40.65 20.40
N ALA A 145 2.06 40.83 19.48
CA ALA A 145 1.91 42.10 18.77
C ALA A 145 1.08 43.11 19.58
N GLU A 146 1.64 44.30 19.83
CA GLU A 146 0.92 45.45 20.40
C GLU A 146 0.06 46.21 19.34
N GLY A 147 -0.07 45.63 18.15
CA GLY A 147 -0.80 46.16 17.01
C GLY A 147 -0.32 45.53 15.69
N LEU A 148 -1.23 45.33 14.74
CA LEU A 148 -0.90 44.73 13.44
C LEU A 148 -0.68 45.82 12.40
N SER A 149 0.57 46.01 11.99
CA SER A 149 0.86 46.83 10.81
C SER A 149 0.24 46.22 9.55
N VAL A 150 -0.01 47.05 8.53
CA VAL A 150 -0.54 46.58 7.23
C VAL A 150 0.33 45.46 6.65
N ARG A 151 1.66 45.59 6.76
CA ARG A 151 2.63 44.58 6.31
C ARG A 151 2.53 43.28 7.12
N ALA A 152 2.45 43.37 8.44
CA ALA A 152 2.34 42.19 9.30
C ALA A 152 1.02 41.44 9.06
N ARG A 153 -0.07 42.19 8.88
CA ARG A 153 -1.38 41.63 8.49
C ARG A 153 -1.32 40.93 7.14
N ALA A 154 -0.66 41.52 6.13
CA ALA A 154 -0.52 40.90 4.82
C ALA A 154 0.24 39.56 4.88
N HIS A 155 1.33 39.47 5.65
CA HIS A 155 2.06 38.22 5.83
C HIS A 155 1.22 37.16 6.55
N LEU A 156 0.49 37.53 7.61
CA LEU A 156 -0.41 36.61 8.30
C LEU A 156 -1.48 36.05 7.34
N LEU A 157 -2.08 36.89 6.51
CA LEU A 157 -3.08 36.44 5.54
C LEU A 157 -2.48 35.53 4.46
N ALA A 158 -1.25 35.78 4.02
CA ALA A 158 -0.55 34.92 3.08
C ALA A 158 -0.25 33.53 3.70
N ASP A 159 0.24 33.49 4.94
CA ASP A 159 0.50 32.24 5.66
C ASP A 159 -0.79 31.44 5.89
N LEU A 160 -1.90 32.13 6.24
CA LEU A 160 -3.22 31.50 6.39
C LEU A 160 -3.79 31.00 5.06
N ALA A 161 -3.50 31.65 3.94
CA ALA A 161 -3.87 31.15 2.62
C ALA A 161 -3.12 29.85 2.30
N GLY A 162 -1.81 29.78 2.60
CA GLY A 162 -1.03 28.56 2.45
C GLY A 162 -1.52 27.41 3.33
N VAL A 163 -1.98 27.70 4.54
CA VAL A 163 -2.66 26.72 5.42
C VAL A 163 -3.93 26.18 4.76
N ALA A 164 -4.75 27.06 4.19
CA ALA A 164 -5.98 26.64 3.51
C ALA A 164 -5.67 25.73 2.31
N ASP A 165 -4.66 26.07 1.50
CA ASP A 165 -4.23 25.25 0.38
C ASP A 165 -3.72 23.87 0.84
N ALA A 166 -2.92 23.81 1.91
CA ALA A 166 -2.42 22.56 2.46
C ALA A 166 -3.55 21.63 2.96
N ILE A 167 -4.58 22.19 3.60
CA ILE A 167 -5.78 21.44 4.02
C ILE A 167 -6.53 20.92 2.79
N ASP A 168 -6.68 21.75 1.76
CA ASP A 168 -7.36 21.38 0.52
C ASP A 168 -6.66 20.21 -0.20
N VAL A 169 -5.32 20.23 -0.24
CA VAL A 169 -4.51 19.14 -0.80
C VAL A 169 -4.68 17.87 0.03
N ALA A 170 -4.63 17.98 1.37
CA ALA A 170 -4.81 16.84 2.27
C ALA A 170 -6.17 16.14 2.09
N LEU A 171 -7.23 16.90 1.80
CA LEU A 171 -8.59 16.37 1.63
C LEU A 171 -8.84 15.74 0.27
N LYS A 172 -8.24 16.27 -0.80
CA LYS A 172 -8.48 15.78 -2.17
C LYS A 172 -7.73 14.47 -2.43
N GLY A 173 -6.53 14.32 -1.87
CA GLY A 173 -5.62 13.23 -2.22
C GLY A 173 -5.17 13.37 -3.68
N ASP A 174 -3.87 13.16 -3.95
CA ASP A 174 -3.36 13.21 -5.34
C ASP A 174 -4.00 12.14 -6.24
#